data_AF-A0A849ZB34-F1
#
_entry.id   AF-A0A849ZB34-F1
#
_cell.length_a   1.000
_cell.length_b   1.000
_cell.length_c   1.000
_cell.angle_alpha   90.00
_cell.angle_beta   90.00
_cell.angle_gamma   90.00
#
_symmetry.space_group_name_H-M   'P 1'
#
loop_
_entity.id
_entity.type
_entity.pdbx_description
1 polymer ?
#
loop_
_entity_poly.entity_id
_entity_poly.type
_entity_poly.pdbx_seq_one_letter_code
_entity_poly.pdbx_strand_id
1 'polypeptide(L)'
;MARLVASLVLTFAWGCSSSTPEPAQTSGGDPQPTSEPPPADTADPEPASTGNAAPQASGAAQPREILRKDCLSLADKYAELVRIDEAAKLNPKLNDAQRETAKQNIDKAAKTLADRFAEGCEKSLVGKFADEASLQCAMNSKRLADFDVCMNGPAPGPAK
;
A
#
# COMPACT_ATOMS: atom_id res chain seq x y z
N MET A 1 -40.05 23.16 33.48
CA MET A 1 -39.14 24.23 33.00
C MET A 1 -38.28 23.60 31.91
N ALA A 2 -38.72 23.46 30.65
CA ALA A 2 -38.90 24.46 29.59
C ALA A 2 -37.64 25.26 29.24
N ARG A 3 -37.22 25.11 27.95
CA ARG A 3 -36.27 25.90 27.15
C ARG A 3 -34.80 25.43 27.21
N LEU A 4 -34.03 25.29 26.13
CA LEU A 4 -34.10 25.94 24.81
C LEU A 4 -33.36 25.11 23.75
N VAL A 5 -33.94 25.08 22.56
CA VAL A 5 -33.44 24.55 21.28
C VAL A 5 -32.41 25.50 20.69
N ALA A 6 -31.32 25.00 20.11
CA ALA A 6 -30.55 25.72 19.10
C ALA A 6 -29.80 24.74 18.19
N SER A 7 -30.51 24.31 17.15
CA SER A 7 -29.95 23.71 15.94
C SER A 7 -29.05 24.72 15.24
N LEU A 8 -27.84 24.31 14.83
CA LEU A 8 -27.11 24.99 13.77
C LEU A 8 -26.71 23.95 12.71
N VAL A 9 -27.54 23.87 11.67
CA VAL A 9 -27.27 23.16 10.43
C VAL A 9 -26.39 24.07 9.58
N LEU A 10 -25.17 23.65 9.25
CA LEU A 10 -24.37 24.29 8.22
C LEU A 10 -24.09 23.28 7.10
N THR A 11 -24.94 23.33 6.09
CA THR A 11 -24.81 22.68 4.79
C THR A 11 -23.86 23.50 3.92
N PHE A 12 -22.67 23.00 3.62
CA PHE A 12 -21.84 23.49 2.52
C PHE A 12 -21.98 22.54 1.34
N ALA A 13 -22.80 22.94 0.36
CA ALA A 13 -22.96 22.30 -0.93
C ALA A 13 -22.08 23.01 -1.95
N TRP A 14 -20.94 22.44 -2.32
CA TRP A 14 -20.21 22.83 -3.54
C TRP A 14 -20.14 21.60 -4.46
N GLY A 15 -20.88 21.68 -5.56
CA GLY A 15 -20.75 20.81 -6.72
C GLY A 15 -19.97 21.52 -7.83
N CYS A 16 -19.25 20.73 -8.61
CA CYS A 16 -18.90 20.90 -10.02
C CYS A 16 -18.46 19.50 -10.49
N SER A 17 -19.32 18.74 -11.16
CA SER A 17 -19.50 18.75 -12.62
C SER A 17 -18.22 18.41 -13.40
N SER A 18 -18.12 17.12 -13.71
CA SER A 18 -17.89 16.53 -15.04
C SER A 18 -16.93 17.24 -16.01
N SER A 19 -15.84 16.56 -16.38
CA SER A 19 -15.30 16.54 -17.75
C SER A 19 -14.31 15.38 -17.92
N THR A 20 -14.80 14.28 -18.48
CA THR A 20 -14.00 13.20 -19.08
C THR A 20 -13.73 13.57 -20.55
N PRO A 21 -12.49 13.45 -21.03
CA PRO A 21 -12.22 13.19 -22.43
C PRO A 21 -12.02 11.68 -22.66
N GLU A 22 -12.77 11.15 -23.64
CA GLU A 22 -12.64 9.83 -24.23
C GLU A 22 -11.26 9.59 -24.89
N PRO A 23 -10.89 8.32 -25.15
CA PRO A 23 -9.57 7.92 -25.61
C PRO A 23 -9.42 8.09 -27.12
N ALA A 24 -8.26 8.57 -27.55
CA ALA A 24 -7.85 8.47 -28.94
C ALA A 24 -7.42 7.02 -29.24
N GLN A 25 -8.22 6.33 -30.04
CA GLN A 25 -7.81 5.14 -30.77
C GLN A 25 -6.78 5.54 -31.83
N THR A 26 -5.73 4.75 -32.00
CA THR A 26 -5.07 4.59 -33.30
C THR A 26 -4.54 3.17 -33.40
N SER A 27 -5.20 2.42 -34.27
CA SER A 27 -4.78 1.16 -34.86
C SER A 27 -3.40 1.26 -35.51
N GLY A 28 -2.72 0.12 -35.55
CA GLY A 28 -2.06 -0.30 -36.79
C GLY A 28 -0.62 -0.78 -36.63
N GLY A 29 -0.41 -2.06 -36.93
CA GLY A 29 0.86 -2.52 -37.49
C GLY A 29 1.41 -3.82 -36.90
N ASP A 30 0.83 -4.96 -37.28
CA ASP A 30 1.61 -6.17 -37.60
C ASP A 30 1.54 -6.30 -39.13
N PRO A 31 2.61 -6.73 -39.84
CA PRO A 31 3.11 -8.10 -39.72
C PRO A 31 4.65 -8.29 -39.78
N GLN A 32 5.11 -9.34 -39.07
CA GLN A 32 6.13 -10.37 -39.43
C GLN A 32 7.05 -10.13 -40.66
N PRO A 33 8.34 -10.60 -40.68
CA PRO A 33 8.59 -12.05 -40.77
C PRO A 33 9.92 -12.60 -40.15
N THR A 34 9.83 -13.88 -39.75
CA THR A 34 10.84 -14.97 -39.73
C THR A 34 12.34 -14.70 -39.88
N SER A 35 13.13 -15.30 -38.98
CA SER A 35 14.25 -16.20 -39.35
C SER A 35 14.62 -17.15 -38.20
N GLU A 36 14.55 -18.45 -38.49
CA GLU A 36 15.08 -19.63 -37.77
C GLU A 36 15.90 -20.42 -38.83
N PRO A 37 16.67 -21.51 -38.57
CA PRO A 37 17.57 -22.00 -37.48
C PRO A 37 19.03 -22.13 -38.07
N PRO A 38 20.03 -23.00 -37.67
CA PRO A 38 20.11 -24.12 -36.72
C PRO A 38 21.48 -24.19 -35.93
N PRO A 39 22.04 -25.35 -35.51
CA PRO A 39 21.91 -25.94 -34.18
C PRO A 39 23.25 -26.13 -33.42
N ALA A 40 23.10 -26.59 -32.17
CA ALA A 40 24.00 -27.46 -31.38
C ALA A 40 25.46 -27.02 -31.12
N ASP A 41 25.80 -26.89 -29.84
CA ASP A 41 26.86 -27.74 -29.31
C ASP A 41 26.68 -28.00 -27.81
N THR A 42 26.75 -29.28 -27.49
CA THR A 42 26.65 -29.88 -26.16
C THR A 42 28.04 -29.89 -25.54
N ALA A 43 28.22 -29.31 -24.34
CA ALA A 43 29.29 -29.71 -23.43
C ALA A 43 29.04 -29.17 -22.01
N ASP A 44 28.49 -30.03 -21.16
CA ASP A 44 28.79 -30.08 -19.72
C ASP A 44 30.15 -30.85 -19.58
N PRO A 45 31.05 -30.54 -18.63
CA PRO A 45 30.83 -30.95 -17.23
C PRO A 45 31.27 -29.97 -16.14
N GLU A 46 30.37 -29.79 -15.16
CA GLU A 46 30.52 -30.02 -13.70
C GLU A 46 31.74 -29.44 -12.89
N PRO A 47 31.73 -29.47 -11.54
CA PRO A 47 31.24 -28.39 -10.69
C PRO A 47 32.33 -27.83 -9.76
N ALA A 48 32.29 -26.54 -9.44
CA ALA A 48 32.84 -26.04 -8.17
C ALA A 48 32.45 -24.57 -7.95
N SER A 49 31.51 -24.33 -7.04
CA SER A 49 31.81 -23.52 -5.85
C SER A 49 30.55 -23.34 -5.03
N THR A 50 30.65 -23.84 -3.80
CA THR A 50 29.78 -23.61 -2.65
C THR A 50 29.74 -22.12 -2.32
N GLY A 51 28.98 -21.35 -3.10
CA GLY A 51 28.48 -20.05 -2.68
C GLY A 51 27.15 -20.27 -1.98
N ASN A 52 26.99 -19.74 -0.77
CA ASN A 52 25.68 -19.54 -0.16
C ASN A 52 24.85 -18.64 -1.08
N ALA A 53 24.21 -19.23 -2.07
CA ALA A 53 23.16 -18.60 -2.84
C ALA A 53 21.99 -18.45 -1.87
N ALA A 54 21.76 -17.23 -1.42
CA ALA A 54 20.42 -16.84 -0.99
C ALA A 54 19.45 -17.36 -2.05
N PRO A 55 18.34 -18.02 -1.68
CA PRO A 55 17.40 -18.54 -2.66
C PRO A 55 16.97 -17.39 -3.57
N GLN A 56 17.41 -17.41 -4.82
CA GLN A 56 16.86 -16.57 -5.87
C GLN A 56 15.39 -16.97 -5.99
N ALA A 57 14.50 -16.15 -5.43
CA ALA A 57 13.08 -16.23 -5.68
C ALA A 57 12.82 -15.78 -7.12
N SER A 58 13.20 -16.63 -8.08
CA SER A 58 12.81 -16.52 -9.48
C SER A 58 11.38 -17.04 -9.59
N GLY A 59 10.44 -16.13 -9.41
CA GLY A 59 9.01 -16.35 -9.56
C GLY A 59 8.29 -15.20 -8.89
N ALA A 60 7.57 -14.39 -9.68
CA ALA A 60 6.66 -13.39 -9.13
C ALA A 60 5.81 -14.08 -8.05
N ALA A 61 5.88 -13.56 -6.83
CA ALA A 61 5.17 -14.14 -5.71
C ALA A 61 3.69 -14.21 -6.08
N GLN A 62 3.13 -15.43 -6.07
CA GLN A 62 1.77 -15.64 -6.54
C GLN A 62 0.80 -14.85 -5.65
N PRO A 63 -0.27 -14.27 -6.22
CA PRO A 63 -1.32 -13.67 -5.43
C PRO A 63 -1.83 -14.67 -4.39
N ARG A 64 -1.97 -14.22 -3.16
CA ARG A 64 -2.49 -15.04 -2.06
C ARG A 64 -3.72 -14.40 -1.45
N GLU A 65 -4.52 -15.24 -0.79
CA GLU A 65 -5.68 -14.77 -0.06
C GLU A 65 -5.24 -13.87 1.11
N ILE A 66 -5.94 -12.75 1.28
CA ILE A 66 -5.84 -11.89 2.45
C ILE A 66 -6.63 -12.53 3.59
N LEU A 67 -5.90 -12.79 4.67
CA LEU A 67 -6.45 -13.32 5.90
C LEU A 67 -6.64 -12.19 6.92
N ARG A 68 -7.48 -12.44 7.92
CA ARG A 68 -7.69 -11.50 9.02
C ARG A 68 -6.39 -11.04 9.68
N LYS A 69 -5.43 -11.96 9.86
CA LYS A 69 -4.11 -11.65 10.43
C LYS A 69 -3.33 -10.62 9.60
N ASP A 70 -3.54 -10.59 8.28
CA ASP A 70 -2.84 -9.64 7.40
C ASP A 70 -3.43 -8.24 7.58
N CYS A 71 -4.76 -8.14 7.70
CA CYS A 71 -5.41 -6.87 8.03
C CYS A 71 -4.93 -6.29 9.36
N LEU A 72 -4.77 -7.13 10.39
CA LEU A 72 -4.23 -6.69 11.68
C LEU A 72 -2.78 -6.23 11.56
N SER A 73 -1.94 -6.99 10.84
CA SER A 73 -0.53 -6.64 10.63
C SER A 73 -0.37 -5.33 9.85
N LEU A 74 -1.20 -5.11 8.82
CA LEU A 74 -1.25 -3.88 8.05
C LEU A 74 -1.76 -2.70 8.90
N ALA A 75 -2.75 -2.93 9.76
CA ALA A 75 -3.25 -1.91 10.68
C ALA A 75 -2.19 -1.46 11.70
N ASP A 76 -1.43 -2.42 12.26
CA ASP A 76 -0.33 -2.12 13.17
C ASP A 76 0.75 -1.27 12.47
N LYS A 77 1.10 -1.65 11.24
CA LYS A 77 2.03 -0.88 10.41
C LYS A 77 1.50 0.53 10.13
N TYR A 78 0.22 0.66 9.82
CA TYR A 78 -0.43 1.94 9.60
C TYR A 78 -0.37 2.83 10.86
N ALA A 79 -0.66 2.28 12.05
CA ALA A 79 -0.50 3.03 13.31
C ALA A 79 0.94 3.47 13.55
N GLU A 80 1.94 2.62 13.29
CA GLU A 80 3.36 2.98 13.39
C GLU A 80 3.68 4.19 12.51
N LEU A 81 3.27 4.15 11.24
CA LEU A 81 3.53 5.22 10.28
C LEU A 81 2.83 6.53 10.65
N VAL A 82 1.58 6.47 11.13
CA VAL A 82 0.87 7.64 11.66
C VAL A 82 1.64 8.26 12.82
N ARG A 83 2.15 7.46 13.76
CA ARG A 83 2.95 8.00 14.88
C ARG A 83 4.20 8.73 14.39
N ILE A 84 4.91 8.15 13.44
CA ILE A 84 6.14 8.74 12.87
C ILE A 84 5.82 10.07 12.18
N ASP A 85 4.82 10.07 11.30
CA ASP A 85 4.46 11.25 10.51
C ASP A 85 3.90 12.38 11.40
N GLU A 86 3.06 12.07 12.38
CA GLU A 86 2.51 13.07 13.30
C GLU A 86 3.56 13.56 14.31
N ALA A 87 4.44 12.69 14.81
CA ALA A 87 5.52 13.10 15.70
C ALA A 87 6.51 14.05 14.99
N ALA A 88 6.76 13.83 13.69
CA ALA A 88 7.61 14.71 12.88
C ALA A 88 7.02 16.12 12.68
N LYS A 89 5.69 16.28 12.84
CA LYS A 89 4.99 17.57 12.73
C LYS A 89 4.96 18.35 14.05
N LEU A 90 5.42 17.77 15.16
CA LEU A 90 5.43 18.45 16.46
C LEU A 90 6.34 19.68 16.43
N ASN A 91 5.86 20.78 17.01
CA ASN A 91 6.64 22.02 17.08
C ASN A 91 7.92 21.80 17.92
N PRO A 92 9.11 22.16 17.41
CA PRO A 92 10.36 21.96 18.15
C PRO A 92 10.43 22.80 19.44
N LYS A 93 9.62 23.86 19.56
CA LYS A 93 9.57 24.74 20.74
C LYS A 93 8.70 24.23 21.88
N LEU A 94 8.05 23.07 21.72
CA LEU A 94 7.30 22.45 22.83
C LEU A 94 8.24 22.07 23.96
N ASN A 95 7.84 22.36 25.19
CA ASN A 95 8.50 21.80 26.37
C ASN A 95 8.20 20.30 26.51
N ASP A 96 8.91 19.64 27.42
CA ASP A 96 8.82 18.18 27.59
C ASP A 96 7.41 17.70 27.95
N ALA A 97 6.71 18.40 28.84
CA ALA A 97 5.34 18.05 29.25
C ALA A 97 4.33 18.18 28.09
N GLN A 98 4.46 19.22 27.28
CA GLN A 98 3.63 19.42 26.09
C GLN A 98 3.93 18.38 25.02
N ARG A 99 5.21 18.07 24.81
CA ARG A 99 5.65 17.05 23.87
C ARG A 99 5.13 15.68 24.26
N GLU A 100 5.18 15.33 25.54
CA GLU A 100 4.65 14.07 26.06
C GLU A 100 3.13 13.99 25.89
N THR A 101 2.41 15.05 26.25
CA THR A 101 0.95 15.13 26.03
C THR A 101 0.61 14.97 24.55
N ALA A 102 1.37 15.60 23.66
CA ALA A 102 1.16 15.49 22.21
C ALA A 102 1.42 14.06 21.71
N LYS A 103 2.50 13.39 22.18
CA LYS A 103 2.76 11.98 21.86
C LYS A 103 1.61 11.06 22.29
N GLN A 104 1.09 11.23 23.51
CA GLN A 104 -0.04 10.44 23.99
C GLN A 104 -1.30 10.64 23.15
N ASN A 105 -1.55 11.87 22.68
CA ASN A 105 -2.67 12.16 21.79
C ASN A 105 -2.46 11.55 20.40
N ILE A 106 -1.24 11.61 19.86
CA ILE A 106 -0.86 10.94 18.62
C ILE A 106 -1.06 9.42 18.75
N ASP A 107 -0.64 8.81 19.85
CA ASP A 107 -0.82 7.36 20.07
C ASP A 107 -2.28 6.94 20.10
N LYS A 108 -3.14 7.73 20.75
CA LYS A 108 -4.60 7.49 20.76
C LYS A 108 -5.20 7.62 19.36
N ALA A 109 -4.78 8.65 18.61
CA ALA A 109 -5.24 8.87 17.24
C ALA A 109 -4.77 7.73 16.32
N ALA A 110 -3.49 7.36 16.38
CA ALA A 110 -2.90 6.26 15.62
C ALA A 110 -3.62 4.93 15.87
N LYS A 111 -3.91 4.62 17.14
CA LYS A 111 -4.70 3.42 17.50
C LYS A 111 -6.11 3.47 16.89
N THR A 112 -6.82 4.58 17.05
CA THR A 112 -8.16 4.75 16.48
C THR A 112 -8.17 4.60 14.97
N LEU A 113 -7.16 5.14 14.30
CA LEU A 113 -6.99 5.07 12.85
C LEU A 113 -6.64 3.65 12.39
N ALA A 114 -5.80 2.92 13.12
CA ALA A 114 -5.53 1.52 12.86
C ALA A 114 -6.75 0.62 13.07
N ASP A 115 -7.54 0.82 14.14
CA ASP A 115 -8.76 0.05 14.38
C ASP A 115 -9.75 0.22 13.20
N ARG A 116 -9.92 1.47 12.72
CA ARG A 116 -10.75 1.75 11.53
C ARG A 116 -10.20 1.12 10.26
N PHE A 117 -8.88 1.16 10.08
CA PHE A 117 -8.23 0.51 8.95
C PHE A 117 -8.43 -1.01 9.00
N ALA A 118 -8.22 -1.64 10.15
CA ALA A 118 -8.41 -3.07 10.36
C ALA A 118 -9.85 -3.48 10.02
N GLU A 119 -10.84 -2.75 10.54
CA GLU A 119 -12.25 -3.01 10.21
C GLU A 119 -12.53 -2.87 8.71
N GLY A 120 -12.01 -1.83 8.06
CA GLY A 120 -12.20 -1.60 6.62
C GLY A 120 -11.56 -2.71 5.79
N CYS A 121 -10.35 -3.13 6.16
CA CYS A 121 -9.62 -4.23 5.55
C CYS A 121 -10.37 -5.55 5.74
N GLU A 122 -10.80 -5.87 6.96
CA GLU A 122 -11.54 -7.10 7.24
C GLU A 122 -12.85 -7.18 6.43
N LYS A 123 -13.58 -6.08 6.31
CA LYS A 123 -14.84 -6.01 5.54
C LYS A 123 -14.63 -6.10 4.03
N SER A 124 -13.51 -5.57 3.52
CA SER A 124 -13.36 -5.32 2.09
C SER A 124 -12.37 -6.25 1.40
N LEU A 125 -11.41 -6.82 2.13
CA LEU A 125 -10.25 -7.51 1.58
C LEU A 125 -10.12 -8.95 2.05
N VAL A 126 -10.60 -9.31 3.24
CA VAL A 126 -10.52 -10.72 3.70
C VAL A 126 -11.29 -11.62 2.75
N GLY A 127 -10.67 -12.75 2.38
CA GLY A 127 -11.22 -13.69 1.39
C GLY A 127 -10.93 -13.30 -0.06
N LYS A 128 -10.34 -12.12 -0.30
CA LYS A 128 -9.87 -11.71 -1.64
C LYS A 128 -8.39 -12.00 -1.79
N PHE A 129 -7.95 -12.11 -3.04
CA PHE A 129 -6.55 -12.30 -3.37
C PHE A 129 -5.88 -10.94 -3.58
N ALA A 130 -4.70 -10.78 -2.98
CA ALA A 130 -3.82 -9.66 -3.22
C ALA A 130 -2.45 -10.16 -3.67
N ASP A 131 -1.81 -9.33 -4.47
CA ASP A 131 -0.42 -9.52 -4.85
C ASP A 131 0.49 -9.40 -3.63
N GLU A 132 1.36 -10.40 -3.45
CA GLU A 132 2.25 -10.46 -2.29
C GLU A 132 3.27 -9.32 -2.29
N ALA A 133 3.70 -8.84 -3.47
CA ALA A 133 4.62 -7.70 -3.54
C ALA A 133 3.96 -6.40 -3.07
N SER A 134 2.66 -6.22 -3.29
CA SER A 134 1.90 -5.08 -2.77
C SER A 134 1.80 -5.10 -1.25
N LEU A 135 1.51 -6.26 -0.66
CA LEU A 135 1.49 -6.43 0.80
C LEU A 135 2.87 -6.19 1.42
N GLN A 136 3.93 -6.71 0.78
CA GLN A 136 5.30 -6.48 1.23
C GLN A 136 5.74 -5.02 1.06
N CYS A 137 5.32 -4.35 -0.01
CA CYS A 137 5.52 -2.92 -0.22
C CYS A 137 4.94 -2.12 0.95
N ALA A 138 3.69 -2.40 1.33
CA ALA A 138 3.03 -1.72 2.44
C ALA A 138 3.77 -1.97 3.76
N MET A 139 4.11 -3.23 4.06
CA MET A 139 4.81 -3.58 5.30
C MET A 139 6.23 -2.98 5.41
N ASN A 140 6.91 -2.78 4.28
CA ASN A 140 8.25 -2.17 4.24
C ASN A 140 8.24 -0.64 4.10
N SER A 141 7.06 -0.03 3.99
CA SER A 141 6.93 1.42 3.86
C SER A 141 7.46 2.16 5.09
N LYS A 142 8.06 3.32 4.85
CA LYS A 142 8.63 4.19 5.90
C LYS A 142 7.83 5.47 6.13
N ARG A 143 6.92 5.79 5.20
CA ARG A 143 6.02 6.93 5.26
C ARG A 143 4.60 6.45 5.05
N LEU A 144 3.63 7.17 5.62
CA LEU A 144 2.22 6.84 5.46
C LEU A 144 1.78 6.93 3.99
N ALA A 145 2.32 7.88 3.24
CA ALA A 145 2.03 8.06 1.82
C ALA A 145 2.50 6.86 0.98
N ASP A 146 3.68 6.30 1.26
CA ASP A 146 4.19 5.13 0.53
C ASP A 146 3.33 3.90 0.81
N PHE A 147 2.91 3.73 2.07
CA PHE A 147 1.98 2.67 2.46
C PHE A 147 0.66 2.76 1.69
N ASP A 148 0.10 3.97 1.57
CA ASP A 148 -1.14 4.20 0.84
C ASP A 148 -0.98 3.87 -0.65
N VAL A 149 0.15 4.25 -1.26
CA VAL A 149 0.47 3.88 -2.64
C VAL A 149 0.59 2.36 -2.80
N CYS A 150 1.20 1.64 -1.87
CA CYS A 150 1.29 0.18 -1.94
C CYS A 150 -0.08 -0.51 -1.83
N MET A 151 -1.00 0.05 -1.04
CA MET A 151 -2.32 -0.54 -0.78
C MET A 151 -3.36 -0.19 -1.83
N ASN A 152 -3.28 1.02 -2.40
CA ASN A 152 -4.31 1.58 -3.29
C ASN A 152 -3.80 1.89 -4.71
N GLY A 153 -2.49 1.79 -4.94
CA GLY A 153 -1.88 2.01 -6.24
C GLY A 153 -2.17 0.87 -7.22
N PRO A 154 -1.87 1.07 -8.52
CA PRO A 154 -1.91 -0.02 -9.48
C PRO A 154 -0.96 -1.13 -9.00
N ALA A 155 -1.44 -2.38 -9.00
CA ALA A 155 -0.63 -3.53 -8.64
C ALA A 155 0.72 -3.45 -9.39
N PRO A 156 1.86 -3.63 -8.70
CA PRO A 156 3.16 -3.61 -9.36
C PRO A 156 3.10 -4.67 -10.47
N GLY A 157 3.17 -4.19 -11.72
CA GLY A 157 3.08 -5.06 -12.89
C GLY A 157 4.18 -6.13 -12.85
N PRO A 158 4.01 -7.24 -13.59
CA PRO A 158 5.01 -8.29 -13.61
C PRO A 158 6.36 -7.68 -13.99
N ALA A 159 7.36 -7.88 -13.12
CA ALA A 159 8.74 -7.50 -13.40
C ALA A 159 9.14 -8.14 -14.75
N LYS A 160 9.52 -7.30 -15.71
CA LYS A 160 10.08 -7.75 -17.00
C LYS A 160 11.51 -8.23 -16.83
#